data_AF-A0A4Q5TVY6-F1
#
_entry.id   AF-A0A4Q5TVY6-F1
#
_cell.length_a   1.000
_cell.length_b   1.000
_cell.length_c   1.000
_cell.angle_alpha   90.00
_cell.angle_beta   90.00
_cell.angle_gamma   90.00
#
_symmetry.space_group_name_H-M   'P 1'
#
loop_
_entity.id
_entity.type
_entity.pdbx_description
1 polymer ?
#
loop_
_entity_poly.entity_id
_entity_poly.type
_entity_poly.pdbx_seq_one_letter_code
_entity_poly.pdbx_strand_id
1 'polypeptide(L)'
;MKQLFSFLVFTLLVTVAGAQGGRIKVTFVGFDCFRETWDDILHTDGKGDEVYFNFNFIKSGKTGNLINKFDKRTQVYGDATGPFSNRVSAGSMTDMFGGNKGGIRGGDQFRTSIVVGEMDLADGDFVVLTPTAWEHDPIADNSNSFFSTMGSMYTSVTQKLAPIMLTLNALHGNFAGVIFNATQLGLPKVRAGGEQGELGRAGTRPIGMEKYGDFTTKFVALNSRTIQEFVNTDAGYGPGVISINYNEEEAGNSRDHGNYTILLKVEWKQASGNSGYVPPPATGSNGNTSTASAPPPPPASSNTGSTRAVPPPPASSNTGSTRAVPPPPANTGIRSSAAANAATKATPPAPVAVTKTAAPANPGLVRSIAPAPAGAAPSAGAPPTEVKANTPVRAANLNKLNNTTLPVRAAAAGPSIVGKWEGIQSNDLGPDNVQFEMLESGEFIIRSAKGAVTGKGTYSLKGNNFYATGTQFSSKETVSFAGTYDAATGQLSVNAGSKGKGTLVRK
;
A
#
# COMPACT_ATOMS: atom_id res chain seq x y z
N MET A 1 -54.39 13.52 5.06
CA MET A 1 -53.55 12.98 6.17
C MET A 1 -53.32 11.46 6.11
N LYS A 2 -54.24 10.62 5.63
CA LYS A 2 -54.02 9.15 5.56
C LYS A 2 -53.01 8.68 4.50
N GLN A 3 -52.80 9.43 3.41
CA GLN A 3 -51.82 9.07 2.36
C GLN A 3 -50.36 9.41 2.71
N LEU A 4 -50.13 10.39 3.60
CA LEU A 4 -48.76 10.72 4.06
C LEU A 4 -48.19 9.65 5.02
N PHE A 5 -49.07 9.02 5.80
CA PHE A 5 -48.67 7.94 6.72
C PHE A 5 -48.29 6.66 5.97
N SER A 6 -48.95 6.37 4.84
CA SER A 6 -48.63 5.19 4.02
C SER A 6 -47.29 5.34 3.29
N PHE A 7 -46.91 6.55 2.88
CA PHE A 7 -45.59 6.81 2.30
C PHE A 7 -44.49 6.74 3.36
N LEU A 8 -44.74 7.21 4.59
CA LEU A 8 -43.76 7.13 5.69
C LEU A 8 -43.49 5.68 6.14
N VAL A 9 -44.50 4.81 6.05
CA VAL A 9 -44.36 3.37 6.38
C VAL A 9 -43.70 2.59 5.24
N PHE A 10 -43.88 3.00 3.97
CA PHE A 10 -43.24 2.33 2.83
C PHE A 10 -41.74 2.67 2.68
N THR A 11 -41.32 3.88 3.07
CA THR A 11 -39.88 4.25 3.06
C THR A 11 -39.10 3.66 4.25
N LEU A 12 -39.77 3.20 5.31
CA LEU A 12 -39.14 2.55 6.47
C LEU A 12 -38.92 1.04 6.28
N LEU A 13 -39.34 0.49 5.14
CA LEU A 13 -39.09 -0.89 4.71
C LEU A 13 -37.95 -0.96 3.69
N VAL A 14 -36.99 -0.03 3.76
CA VAL A 14 -35.64 -0.30 3.28
C VAL A 14 -35.12 -1.42 4.16
N THR A 15 -35.28 -2.64 3.69
CA THR A 15 -34.64 -3.81 4.25
C THR A 15 -33.16 -3.48 4.34
N VAL A 16 -32.69 -3.19 5.54
CA VAL A 16 -31.28 -3.30 5.87
C VAL A 16 -31.02 -4.79 5.65
N ALA A 17 -30.57 -5.15 4.45
CA ALA A 17 -30.03 -6.46 4.19
C ALA A 17 -28.86 -6.59 5.17
N GLY A 18 -29.14 -7.24 6.31
CA GLY A 18 -28.17 -7.43 7.37
C GLY A 18 -26.94 -8.07 6.74
N ALA A 19 -25.77 -7.59 7.12
CA ALA A 19 -24.52 -8.08 6.56
C ALA A 19 -24.45 -9.59 6.84
N GLN A 20 -24.60 -10.41 5.79
CA GLN A 20 -24.60 -11.86 5.97
C GLN A 20 -23.16 -12.37 6.05
N GLY A 21 -22.92 -13.35 6.89
CA GLY A 21 -21.65 -14.08 6.90
C GLY A 21 -21.41 -14.80 5.57
N GLY A 22 -20.16 -15.17 5.32
CA GLY A 22 -19.76 -15.85 4.09
C GLY A 22 -18.26 -16.02 3.98
N ARG A 23 -17.82 -16.56 2.85
CA ARG A 23 -16.41 -16.84 2.57
C ARG A 23 -15.86 -15.80 1.61
N ILE A 24 -14.78 -15.15 2.03
CA ILE A 24 -13.94 -14.33 1.15
C ILE A 24 -12.80 -15.18 0.60
N LYS A 25 -12.51 -15.02 -0.69
CA LYS A 25 -11.32 -15.54 -1.35
C LYS A 25 -10.58 -14.38 -2.01
N VAL A 26 -9.29 -14.27 -1.72
CA VAL A 26 -8.41 -13.23 -2.27
C VAL A 26 -7.36 -13.90 -3.14
N THR A 27 -7.25 -13.45 -4.39
CA THR A 27 -6.35 -13.97 -5.40
C THR A 27 -5.40 -12.86 -5.83
N PHE A 28 -4.09 -13.12 -5.78
CA PHE A 28 -3.10 -12.29 -6.45
C PHE A 28 -3.21 -12.52 -7.94
N VAL A 29 -3.67 -11.50 -8.66
CA VAL A 29 -3.88 -11.58 -10.11
C VAL A 29 -2.72 -11.02 -10.91
N GLY A 30 -1.76 -10.37 -10.25
CA GLY A 30 -0.52 -9.91 -10.87
C GLY A 30 -0.13 -8.51 -10.43
N PHE A 31 0.75 -7.90 -11.20
CA PHE A 31 1.26 -6.56 -10.93
C PHE A 31 1.59 -5.83 -12.22
N ASP A 32 1.60 -4.50 -12.13
CA ASP A 32 2.12 -3.61 -13.16
C ASP A 32 3.37 -2.91 -12.62
N CYS A 33 4.45 -2.95 -13.40
CA CYS A 33 5.67 -2.20 -13.14
C CYS A 33 5.63 -0.95 -14.04
N PHE A 34 5.50 0.22 -13.44
CA PHE A 34 5.62 1.50 -14.16
C PHE A 34 7.07 1.94 -14.23
N ARG A 35 7.83 1.62 -13.17
CA ARG A 35 9.25 1.86 -13.05
C ARG A 35 9.85 0.82 -12.12
N GLU A 36 10.88 0.16 -12.58
CA GLU A 36 11.68 -0.79 -11.82
C GLU A 36 12.49 -0.08 -10.73
N THR A 37 12.87 -0.81 -9.68
CA THR A 37 13.88 -0.30 -8.74
C THR A 37 15.24 -0.19 -9.40
N TRP A 38 16.18 0.47 -8.73
CA TRP A 38 17.55 0.54 -9.25
C TRP A 38 18.27 -0.76 -8.96
N ASP A 39 18.52 -1.50 -10.03
CA ASP A 39 19.34 -2.71 -10.05
C ASP A 39 20.85 -2.37 -9.91
N ASP A 40 21.64 -3.33 -9.44
CA ASP A 40 23.08 -3.17 -9.33
C ASP A 40 23.74 -3.09 -10.72
N ILE A 41 24.79 -2.29 -10.89
CA ILE A 41 25.43 -2.04 -12.21
C ILE A 41 25.86 -3.34 -12.92
N LEU A 42 26.13 -4.41 -12.16
CA LEU A 42 26.61 -5.68 -12.67
C LEU A 42 25.49 -6.70 -12.88
N HIS A 43 24.26 -6.41 -12.44
CA HIS A 43 23.11 -7.32 -12.48
C HIS A 43 23.49 -8.70 -11.90
N THR A 44 24.04 -8.71 -10.69
CA THR A 44 24.72 -9.88 -10.12
C THR A 44 23.71 -10.95 -9.69
N ASP A 45 22.50 -10.51 -9.32
CA ASP A 45 21.40 -11.33 -8.84
C ASP A 45 20.33 -11.60 -9.89
N GLY A 46 20.45 -11.13 -11.12
CA GLY A 46 19.44 -11.33 -12.14
C GLY A 46 19.68 -10.47 -13.37
N LYS A 47 18.63 -10.07 -14.09
CA LYS A 47 18.72 -8.98 -15.06
C LYS A 47 17.54 -8.08 -14.82
N GLY A 48 17.78 -6.78 -14.63
CA GLY A 48 16.68 -5.91 -14.26
C GLY A 48 16.12 -6.33 -12.90
N ASP A 49 14.94 -5.85 -12.57
CA ASP A 49 14.43 -5.99 -11.21
C ASP A 49 13.84 -7.39 -10.94
N GLU A 50 14.05 -7.84 -9.70
CA GLU A 50 13.47 -9.03 -9.12
C GLU A 50 12.57 -8.65 -7.94
N VAL A 51 11.30 -9.04 -8.01
CA VAL A 51 10.36 -8.72 -6.94
C VAL A 51 9.67 -9.94 -6.37
N TYR A 52 9.35 -9.89 -5.08
CA TYR A 52 8.36 -10.78 -4.50
C TYR A 52 7.27 -9.97 -3.79
N PHE A 53 6.16 -10.63 -3.51
CA PHE A 53 5.04 -10.01 -2.80
C PHE A 53 4.79 -10.76 -1.50
N ASN A 54 4.51 -10.01 -0.44
CA ASN A 54 4.04 -10.56 0.81
C ASN A 54 2.64 -10.04 1.13
N PHE A 55 1.75 -10.96 1.53
CA PHE A 55 0.36 -10.68 1.85
C PHE A 55 0.09 -11.09 3.30
N ASN A 56 -0.10 -10.11 4.17
CA ASN A 56 -0.48 -10.37 5.56
C ASN A 56 -2.00 -10.26 5.69
N PHE A 57 -2.62 -11.27 6.28
CA PHE A 57 -4.05 -11.35 6.53
C PHE A 57 -4.33 -11.30 8.03
N ILE A 58 -5.29 -10.48 8.40
CA ILE A 58 -5.73 -10.29 9.77
C ILE A 58 -7.26 -10.38 9.78
N LYS A 59 -7.82 -11.39 10.41
CA LYS A 59 -9.26 -11.48 10.68
C LYS A 59 -9.55 -10.86 12.04
N SER A 60 -10.50 -9.95 12.10
CA SER A 60 -10.95 -9.32 13.33
C SER A 60 -12.47 -9.40 13.49
N GLY A 61 -12.91 -9.51 14.74
CA GLY A 61 -14.32 -9.39 15.07
C GLY A 61 -14.80 -7.94 15.04
N LYS A 62 -16.11 -7.74 15.07
CA LYS A 62 -16.76 -6.41 15.05
C LYS A 62 -16.24 -5.39 16.07
N THR A 63 -15.65 -5.84 17.18
CA THR A 63 -15.10 -5.00 18.26
C THR A 63 -13.61 -4.69 18.08
N GLY A 64 -12.97 -5.15 16.99
CA GLY A 64 -11.54 -4.98 16.75
C GLY A 64 -10.65 -6.01 17.42
N ASN A 65 -11.23 -7.02 18.07
CA ASN A 65 -10.48 -8.15 18.62
C ASN A 65 -9.87 -8.99 17.50
N LEU A 66 -8.58 -9.26 17.60
CA LEU A 66 -7.87 -10.12 16.66
C LEU A 66 -8.36 -11.58 16.83
N ILE A 67 -8.86 -12.19 15.75
CA ILE A 67 -9.35 -13.57 15.74
C ILE A 67 -8.32 -14.51 15.12
N ASN A 68 -7.79 -14.14 13.95
CA ASN A 68 -6.84 -14.97 13.21
C ASN A 68 -5.85 -14.07 12.47
N LYS A 69 -4.63 -14.55 12.25
CA LYS A 69 -3.64 -13.93 11.38
C LYS A 69 -2.81 -14.99 10.66
N PHE A 70 -2.44 -14.71 9.42
CA PHE A 70 -1.45 -15.50 8.67
C PHE A 70 -0.82 -14.61 7.60
N ASP A 71 0.32 -15.04 7.08
CA ASP A 71 1.02 -14.38 5.99
C ASP A 71 1.25 -15.36 4.84
N LYS A 72 1.41 -14.81 3.64
CA LYS A 72 1.79 -15.56 2.45
C LYS A 72 2.75 -14.75 1.59
N ARG A 73 3.94 -15.30 1.40
CA ARG A 73 4.94 -14.81 0.45
C ARG A 73 4.82 -15.54 -0.88
N THR A 74 4.97 -14.83 -1.99
CA THR A 74 5.07 -15.44 -3.33
C THR A 74 6.48 -15.97 -3.59
N GLN A 75 6.65 -16.65 -4.72
CA GLN A 75 7.97 -16.80 -5.33
C GLN A 75 8.50 -15.43 -5.78
N VAL A 76 9.80 -15.37 -6.07
CA VAL A 76 10.43 -14.21 -6.72
C VAL A 76 10.07 -14.23 -8.21
N TYR A 77 9.72 -13.07 -8.74
CA TYR A 77 9.40 -12.80 -10.13
C TYR A 77 10.54 -11.98 -10.74
N GLY A 78 11.12 -12.39 -11.87
CA GLY A 78 12.23 -11.69 -12.53
C GLY A 78 13.00 -12.60 -13.49
N ASP A 79 14.33 -12.49 -13.57
CA ASP A 79 15.15 -13.40 -14.38
C ASP A 79 15.13 -14.81 -13.77
N ALA A 80 14.67 -15.80 -14.55
CA ALA A 80 14.57 -17.20 -14.12
C ALA A 80 15.58 -18.11 -14.82
N THR A 81 16.71 -17.57 -15.28
CA THR A 81 17.73 -18.32 -16.02
C THR A 81 18.96 -18.69 -15.19
N GLY A 82 19.65 -19.75 -15.61
CA GLY A 82 20.89 -20.21 -14.98
C GLY A 82 20.71 -20.53 -13.48
N PRO A 83 21.46 -19.88 -12.57
CA PRO A 83 21.36 -20.12 -11.12
C PRO A 83 20.01 -19.69 -10.50
N PHE A 84 19.20 -18.91 -11.23
CA PHE A 84 17.92 -18.37 -10.75
C PHE A 84 16.70 -19.16 -11.25
N SER A 85 16.89 -20.42 -11.68
CA SER A 85 15.82 -21.26 -12.25
C SER A 85 14.69 -21.61 -11.28
N ASN A 86 14.79 -21.25 -10.01
CA ASN A 86 13.74 -21.40 -9.00
C ASN A 86 12.77 -20.21 -8.93
N ARG A 87 13.02 -19.15 -9.72
CA ARG A 87 12.15 -17.98 -9.83
C ARG A 87 11.06 -18.19 -10.88
N VAL A 88 10.03 -17.35 -10.83
CA VAL A 88 9.04 -17.24 -11.89
C VAL A 88 9.53 -16.22 -12.91
N SER A 89 9.70 -16.65 -14.17
CA SER A 89 10.11 -15.73 -15.24
C SER A 89 9.05 -14.65 -15.41
N ALA A 90 9.44 -13.39 -15.21
CA ALA A 90 8.57 -12.23 -15.36
C ALA A 90 9.37 -11.06 -15.94
N GLY A 91 8.66 -10.19 -16.67
CA GLY A 91 9.22 -8.99 -17.27
C GLY A 91 9.76 -9.18 -18.69
N SER A 92 10.27 -8.10 -19.27
CA SER A 92 10.71 -8.04 -20.67
C SER A 92 12.13 -7.53 -20.87
N MET A 93 12.96 -7.57 -19.82
CA MET A 93 14.38 -7.26 -19.94
C MET A 93 15.09 -8.26 -20.87
N THR A 94 15.92 -7.74 -21.77
CA THR A 94 16.70 -8.55 -22.72
C THR A 94 18.15 -8.56 -22.31
N ASP A 95 18.81 -9.71 -22.46
CA ASP A 95 20.25 -9.80 -22.27
C ASP A 95 21.03 -9.03 -23.36
N MET A 96 22.35 -8.91 -23.17
CA MET A 96 23.24 -8.20 -24.10
C MET A 96 23.29 -8.82 -25.51
N PHE A 97 22.74 -10.03 -25.69
CA PHE A 97 22.63 -10.75 -26.96
C PHE A 97 21.19 -10.75 -27.50
N GLY A 98 20.27 -10.00 -26.90
CA GLY A 98 18.87 -9.88 -27.31
C GLY A 98 17.94 -11.01 -26.85
N GLY A 99 18.41 -11.92 -25.99
CA GLY A 99 17.58 -12.97 -25.42
C GLY A 99 16.70 -12.43 -24.29
N ASN A 100 15.36 -12.52 -24.42
CA ASN A 100 14.44 -12.29 -23.30
C ASN A 100 14.53 -13.48 -22.34
N LYS A 101 14.98 -13.23 -21.12
CA LYS A 101 15.22 -14.24 -20.09
C LYS A 101 14.36 -13.98 -18.83
N GLY A 102 13.42 -13.04 -18.92
CA GLY A 102 12.81 -12.40 -17.77
C GLY A 102 13.64 -11.19 -17.31
N GLY A 103 13.28 -10.68 -16.14
CA GLY A 103 13.79 -9.42 -15.63
C GLY A 103 12.78 -8.31 -15.82
N ILE A 104 12.41 -7.64 -14.73
CA ILE A 104 11.35 -6.64 -14.74
C ILE A 104 11.92 -5.27 -15.12
N ARG A 105 11.21 -4.57 -16.01
CA ARG A 105 11.47 -3.17 -16.36
C ARG A 105 10.17 -2.38 -16.43
N GLY A 106 10.29 -1.06 -16.42
CA GLY A 106 9.17 -0.13 -16.54
C GLY A 106 8.34 -0.39 -17.80
N GLY A 107 7.02 -0.44 -17.62
CA GLY A 107 6.03 -0.80 -18.63
C GLY A 107 5.62 -2.27 -18.60
N ASP A 108 6.32 -3.13 -17.85
CA ASP A 108 5.96 -4.55 -17.77
C ASP A 108 4.66 -4.78 -16.99
N GLN A 109 3.90 -5.77 -17.46
CA GLN A 109 2.68 -6.25 -16.82
C GLN A 109 2.78 -7.75 -16.64
N PHE A 110 2.59 -8.21 -15.41
CA PHE A 110 2.55 -9.63 -15.10
C PHE A 110 1.14 -10.02 -14.63
N ARG A 111 0.63 -11.17 -15.08
CA ARG A 111 -0.70 -11.69 -14.72
C ARG A 111 -0.59 -13.12 -14.23
N THR A 112 -1.34 -13.45 -13.18
CA THR A 112 -1.38 -14.77 -12.55
C THR A 112 -2.74 -15.00 -11.88
N SER A 113 -2.88 -16.12 -11.16
CA SER A 113 -4.11 -16.44 -10.42
C SER A 113 -3.79 -17.26 -9.16
N ILE A 114 -2.92 -16.70 -8.32
CA ILE A 114 -2.49 -17.38 -7.08
C ILE A 114 -3.44 -16.99 -5.95
N VAL A 115 -4.16 -17.96 -5.38
CA VAL A 115 -4.97 -17.72 -4.18
C VAL A 115 -4.05 -17.39 -3.02
N VAL A 116 -4.20 -16.20 -2.44
CA VAL A 116 -3.35 -15.72 -1.36
C VAL A 116 -3.99 -15.83 0.02
N GLY A 117 -5.32 -15.88 0.09
CA GLY A 117 -6.04 -16.10 1.34
C GLY A 117 -7.49 -16.49 1.10
N GLU A 118 -8.00 -17.38 1.96
CA GLU A 118 -9.41 -17.73 2.04
C GLU A 118 -9.83 -17.77 3.50
N MET A 119 -10.98 -17.18 3.84
CA MET A 119 -11.51 -17.24 5.21
C MET A 119 -13.02 -17.05 5.26
N ASP A 120 -13.62 -17.63 6.28
CA ASP A 120 -15.02 -17.39 6.62
C ASP A 120 -15.12 -16.15 7.52
N LEU A 121 -16.01 -15.22 7.17
CA LEU A 121 -16.36 -14.03 7.94
C LEU A 121 -17.76 -14.20 8.52
N ALA A 122 -17.91 -14.02 9.83
CA ALA A 122 -19.23 -13.91 10.45
C ALA A 122 -19.84 -12.52 10.17
N ASP A 123 -21.11 -12.34 10.51
CA ASP A 123 -21.73 -11.01 10.48
C ASP A 123 -20.96 -10.04 11.41
N GLY A 124 -20.59 -8.89 10.87
CA GLY A 124 -19.80 -7.86 11.55
C GLY A 124 -18.30 -8.12 11.65
N ASP A 125 -17.81 -9.33 11.29
CA ASP A 125 -16.37 -9.56 11.15
C ASP A 125 -15.82 -8.77 9.96
N PHE A 126 -14.53 -8.46 10.03
CA PHE A 126 -13.80 -7.88 8.90
C PHE A 126 -12.42 -8.51 8.77
N VAL A 127 -11.89 -8.45 7.56
CA VAL A 127 -10.52 -8.82 7.22
C VAL A 127 -9.72 -7.58 6.89
N VAL A 128 -8.48 -7.53 7.36
CA VAL A 128 -7.48 -6.57 6.94
C VAL A 128 -6.39 -7.31 6.19
N LEU A 129 -6.13 -6.86 4.98
CA LEU A 129 -5.07 -7.33 4.11
C LEU A 129 -3.99 -6.26 4.04
N THR A 130 -2.73 -6.67 4.20
CA THR A 130 -1.57 -5.79 4.03
C THR A 130 -0.69 -6.35 2.93
N PRO A 131 -0.92 -5.95 1.67
CA PRO A 131 -0.04 -6.33 0.58
C PRO A 131 1.24 -5.50 0.66
N THR A 132 2.37 -6.08 0.26
CA THR A 132 3.65 -5.37 0.13
C THR A 132 4.41 -5.96 -1.05
N ALA A 133 4.99 -5.09 -1.88
CA ALA A 133 5.94 -5.49 -2.92
C ALA A 133 7.35 -5.28 -2.38
N TRP A 134 8.28 -6.15 -2.75
CA TRP A 134 9.65 -6.15 -2.26
C TRP A 134 10.60 -6.37 -3.42
N GLU A 135 11.63 -5.52 -3.49
CA GLU A 135 12.83 -5.79 -4.26
C GLU A 135 13.58 -6.95 -3.60
N HIS A 136 14.11 -7.86 -4.41
CA HIS A 136 14.81 -9.04 -3.97
C HIS A 136 16.28 -8.99 -4.36
N ASP A 137 17.10 -8.57 -3.40
CA ASP A 137 18.55 -8.73 -3.49
C ASP A 137 19.03 -9.77 -2.45
N PRO A 138 19.69 -10.86 -2.88
CA PRO A 138 20.13 -11.95 -2.01
C PRO A 138 21.26 -11.55 -1.03
N ILE A 139 21.94 -10.42 -1.23
CA ILE A 139 23.11 -10.03 -0.42
C ILE A 139 22.71 -9.59 0.99
N ALA A 140 21.52 -8.98 1.16
CA ALA A 140 21.06 -8.49 2.45
C ALA A 140 19.53 -8.56 2.59
N ASP A 141 19.04 -9.51 3.38
CA ASP A 141 17.62 -9.63 3.74
C ASP A 141 17.37 -9.01 5.13
N ASN A 142 16.85 -7.78 5.16
CA ASN A 142 16.47 -7.09 6.39
C ASN A 142 14.97 -7.24 6.74
N SER A 143 14.23 -8.06 5.98
CA SER A 143 12.77 -8.12 6.01
C SER A 143 12.19 -8.59 7.35
N ASN A 144 12.94 -9.38 8.11
CA ASN A 144 12.52 -9.85 9.44
C ASN A 144 12.19 -8.71 10.41
N SER A 145 12.97 -7.63 10.39
CA SER A 145 12.76 -6.46 11.26
C SER A 145 11.45 -5.73 10.91
N PHE A 146 11.18 -5.61 9.61
CA PHE A 146 9.96 -5.05 9.08
C PHE A 146 8.75 -5.89 9.48
N PHE A 147 8.78 -7.21 9.24
CA PHE A 147 7.65 -8.09 9.52
C PHE A 147 7.37 -8.21 11.03
N SER A 148 8.41 -8.17 11.87
CA SER A 148 8.24 -8.09 13.32
C SER A 148 7.52 -6.80 13.74
N THR A 149 7.96 -5.65 13.21
CA THR A 149 7.32 -4.35 13.47
C THR A 149 5.86 -4.35 13.01
N MET A 150 5.59 -4.82 11.78
CA MET A 150 4.25 -4.99 11.25
C MET A 150 3.38 -5.90 12.13
N GLY A 151 3.90 -7.04 12.57
CA GLY A 151 3.20 -7.97 13.45
C GLY A 151 2.79 -7.33 14.78
N SER A 152 3.59 -6.41 15.32
CA SER A 152 3.27 -5.66 16.54
C SER A 152 2.14 -4.64 16.34
N MET A 153 1.91 -4.18 15.11
CA MET A 153 0.87 -3.19 14.79
C MET A 153 -0.52 -3.80 14.65
N TYR A 154 -0.64 -5.12 14.45
CA TYR A 154 -1.91 -5.77 14.06
C TYR A 154 -3.07 -5.48 15.01
N THR A 155 -2.85 -5.55 16.33
CA THR A 155 -3.88 -5.23 17.32
C THR A 155 -4.33 -3.77 17.23
N SER A 156 -3.39 -2.83 17.08
CA SER A 156 -3.73 -1.41 16.95
C SER A 156 -4.47 -1.12 15.64
N VAL A 157 -4.08 -1.79 14.54
CA VAL A 157 -4.76 -1.71 13.24
C VAL A 157 -6.22 -2.15 13.37
N THR A 158 -6.49 -3.32 13.95
CA THR A 158 -7.86 -3.82 14.08
C THR A 158 -8.71 -2.99 15.02
N GLN A 159 -8.15 -2.51 16.13
CA GLN A 159 -8.86 -1.63 17.07
C GLN A 159 -9.26 -0.29 16.43
N LYS A 160 -8.39 0.29 15.59
CA LYS A 160 -8.66 1.56 14.90
C LYS A 160 -9.62 1.41 13.73
N LEU A 161 -9.57 0.28 13.02
CA LEU A 161 -10.46 0.00 11.90
C LEU A 161 -11.86 -0.41 12.33
N ALA A 162 -12.04 -1.11 13.45
CA ALA A 162 -13.35 -1.58 13.91
C ALA A 162 -14.47 -0.51 13.90
N PRO A 163 -14.32 0.67 14.52
CA PRO A 163 -15.37 1.70 14.47
C PRO A 163 -15.61 2.25 13.06
N ILE A 164 -14.57 2.27 12.20
CA ILE A 164 -14.70 2.67 10.80
C ILE A 164 -15.52 1.63 10.06
N MET A 165 -15.20 0.35 10.19
CA MET A 165 -15.87 -0.75 9.49
C MET A 165 -17.35 -0.90 9.87
N LEU A 166 -17.76 -0.45 11.06
CA LEU A 166 -19.17 -0.42 11.46
C LEU A 166 -19.98 0.67 10.75
N THR A 167 -19.33 1.77 10.37
CA THR A 167 -19.98 2.94 9.73
C THR A 167 -19.73 3.01 8.24
N LEU A 168 -18.77 2.24 7.73
CA LEU A 168 -18.40 2.18 6.34
C LEU A 168 -19.52 1.53 5.52
N ASN A 169 -20.46 2.36 5.09
CA ASN A 169 -21.23 2.09 3.89
C ASN A 169 -20.27 2.36 2.74
N ALA A 170 -19.79 1.31 2.06
CA ALA A 170 -19.07 1.56 0.82
C ALA A 170 -20.02 2.35 -0.09
N LEU A 171 -19.60 3.57 -0.43
CA LEU A 171 -20.32 4.36 -1.41
C LEU A 171 -20.01 3.69 -2.74
N HIS A 172 -21.05 3.19 -3.41
CA HIS A 172 -20.95 2.47 -4.70
C HIS A 172 -19.84 3.05 -5.57
N GLY A 173 -18.84 2.22 -5.92
CA GLY A 173 -17.77 2.59 -6.85
C GLY A 173 -16.51 3.24 -6.25
N ASN A 174 -16.45 3.58 -4.96
CA ASN A 174 -15.24 4.20 -4.39
C ASN A 174 -14.31 3.18 -3.71
N PHE A 175 -13.36 2.67 -4.50
CA PHE A 175 -12.31 1.75 -4.04
C PHE A 175 -11.33 2.34 -3.04
N ALA A 176 -11.09 3.65 -3.08
CA ALA A 176 -10.19 4.30 -2.13
C ALA A 176 -10.75 4.26 -0.70
N GLY A 177 -12.06 4.05 -0.53
CA GLY A 177 -12.71 3.98 0.79
C GLY A 177 -12.35 2.75 1.62
N VAL A 178 -11.73 1.72 1.01
CA VAL A 178 -11.31 0.50 1.72
C VAL A 178 -9.79 0.40 1.90
N ILE A 179 -9.02 1.36 1.37
CA ILE A 179 -7.55 1.40 1.48
C ILE A 179 -7.16 2.50 2.47
N PHE A 180 -6.52 2.10 3.55
CA PHE A 180 -6.10 2.96 4.65
C PHE A 180 -4.58 2.98 4.75
N ASN A 181 -3.99 4.17 4.76
CA ASN A 181 -2.58 4.33 5.09
C ASN A 181 -2.38 4.27 6.61
N ALA A 182 -1.26 3.72 7.08
CA ALA A 182 -0.94 3.67 8.51
C ALA A 182 -1.07 5.03 9.19
N THR A 183 -0.58 6.09 8.54
CA THR A 183 -0.66 7.47 9.03
C THR A 183 -2.08 7.99 9.17
N GLN A 184 -3.01 7.59 8.30
CA GLN A 184 -4.44 7.97 8.41
C GLN A 184 -5.11 7.35 9.64
N LEU A 185 -4.62 6.18 10.07
CA LEU A 185 -5.06 5.52 11.29
C LEU A 185 -4.33 6.08 12.53
N GLY A 186 -3.38 7.01 12.37
CA GLY A 186 -2.51 7.47 13.46
C GLY A 186 -1.59 6.36 13.97
N LEU A 187 -1.13 5.48 13.07
CA LEU A 187 -0.11 4.48 13.31
C LEU A 187 1.25 4.98 12.80
N PRO A 188 2.36 4.57 13.43
CA PRO A 188 3.68 4.95 12.95
C PRO A 188 3.98 4.31 11.59
N LYS A 189 4.87 4.95 10.83
CA LYS A 189 5.51 4.34 9.67
C LYS A 189 6.47 3.25 10.13
N VAL A 190 6.73 2.27 9.28
CA VAL A 190 7.71 1.22 9.56
C VAL A 190 9.06 1.67 9.02
N ARG A 191 10.09 1.68 9.86
CA ARG A 191 11.46 1.95 9.41
C ARG A 191 12.03 0.71 8.74
N ALA A 192 11.88 0.63 7.42
CA ALA A 192 12.26 -0.54 6.63
C ALA A 192 13.70 -0.48 6.10
N GLY A 193 14.31 0.71 6.08
CA GLY A 193 15.68 0.89 5.57
C GLY A 193 16.81 0.50 6.55
N GLY A 194 16.56 0.24 7.84
CA GLY A 194 17.66 0.01 8.80
C GLY A 194 18.78 1.08 8.75
N GLU A 195 20.05 0.65 8.84
CA GLU A 195 21.24 1.44 8.46
C GLU A 195 21.50 1.47 6.94
N GLN A 196 20.78 0.64 6.17
CA GLN A 196 20.74 0.66 4.70
C GLN A 196 19.90 1.82 4.13
N GLY A 197 19.31 2.68 4.99
CA GLY A 197 18.67 3.94 4.60
C GLY A 197 19.62 4.95 3.94
N GLU A 198 20.91 4.60 3.83
CA GLU A 198 21.80 5.20 2.84
C GLU A 198 21.32 4.81 1.44
N LEU A 199 20.49 5.68 0.85
CA LEU A 199 20.09 5.67 -0.56
C LEU A 199 21.21 5.12 -1.47
N GLY A 200 20.93 4.04 -2.19
CA GLY A 200 21.84 3.40 -3.14
C GLY A 200 22.63 2.19 -2.62
N ARG A 201 22.32 1.68 -1.42
CA ARG A 201 22.81 0.35 -1.02
C ARG A 201 21.88 -0.73 -1.56
N ALA A 202 22.45 -1.64 -2.34
CA ALA A 202 21.80 -2.86 -2.78
C ALA A 202 21.31 -3.66 -1.54
N GLY A 203 20.08 -4.18 -1.59
CA GLY A 203 19.49 -4.97 -0.53
C GLY A 203 17.99 -5.20 -0.69
N THR A 204 17.49 -6.31 -0.13
CA THR A 204 16.05 -6.60 -0.09
C THR A 204 15.34 -5.53 0.73
N ARG A 205 14.33 -4.89 0.15
CA ARG A 205 13.57 -3.80 0.77
C ARG A 205 12.14 -3.74 0.25
N PRO A 206 11.19 -3.17 1.01
CA PRO A 206 9.85 -2.96 0.48
C PRO A 206 9.88 -1.82 -0.56
N ILE A 207 9.06 -1.95 -1.59
CA ILE A 207 8.83 -0.92 -2.60
C ILE A 207 7.74 0.01 -2.11
N GLY A 208 8.00 1.31 -2.14
CA GLY A 208 7.12 2.36 -1.64
C GLY A 208 7.68 3.08 -0.41
N MET A 209 9.01 3.04 -0.22
CA MET A 209 9.68 3.78 0.83
C MET A 209 9.84 5.26 0.49
N GLU A 210 9.82 6.06 1.54
CA GLU A 210 10.22 7.46 1.51
C GLU A 210 11.74 7.58 1.50
N LYS A 211 12.24 8.78 1.20
CA LYS A 211 13.67 9.09 1.05
C LYS A 211 14.59 8.58 2.18
N TYR A 212 14.06 8.44 3.41
CA TYR A 212 14.83 8.05 4.59
C TYR A 212 14.56 6.60 5.04
N GLY A 213 13.97 5.78 4.17
CA GLY A 213 13.68 4.36 4.45
C GLY A 213 12.47 4.13 5.34
N ASP A 214 11.65 5.17 5.55
CA ASP A 214 10.35 5.03 6.19
C ASP A 214 9.34 4.49 5.18
N PHE A 215 8.54 3.51 5.61
CA PHE A 215 7.52 2.88 4.79
C PHE A 215 6.13 3.15 5.38
N THR A 216 5.26 3.78 4.59
CA THR A 216 3.86 3.97 4.97
C THR A 216 3.03 2.77 4.51
N THR A 217 2.76 1.85 5.45
CA THR A 217 1.97 0.66 5.18
C THR A 217 0.55 1.01 4.71
N LYS A 218 0.07 0.28 3.69
CA LYS A 218 -1.30 0.34 3.17
C LYS A 218 -2.09 -0.88 3.63
N PHE A 219 -3.27 -0.64 4.20
CA PHE A 219 -4.19 -1.65 4.73
C PHE A 219 -5.45 -1.67 3.88
N VAL A 220 -5.82 -2.83 3.37
CA VAL A 220 -7.10 -3.06 2.68
C VAL A 220 -8.06 -3.69 3.68
N ALA A 221 -9.06 -2.94 4.15
CA ALA A 221 -10.01 -3.42 5.16
C ALA A 221 -11.38 -3.69 4.54
N LEU A 222 -11.87 -4.92 4.71
CA LEU A 222 -13.06 -5.43 4.04
C LEU A 222 -13.96 -6.16 5.04
N ASN A 223 -15.23 -5.78 5.12
CA ASN A 223 -16.30 -6.53 5.79
C ASN A 223 -17.22 -7.18 4.74
N SER A 224 -18.09 -8.10 5.16
CA SER A 224 -18.99 -8.82 4.23
C SER A 224 -19.84 -7.90 3.35
N ARG A 225 -20.28 -6.75 3.87
CA ARG A 225 -21.04 -5.75 3.09
C ARG A 225 -20.20 -5.10 2.00
N THR A 226 -19.05 -4.51 2.37
CA THR A 226 -18.13 -3.87 1.42
C THR A 226 -17.66 -4.84 0.35
N ILE A 227 -17.46 -6.12 0.70
CA ILE A 227 -17.08 -7.16 -0.24
C ILE A 227 -18.18 -7.38 -1.28
N GLN A 228 -19.44 -7.55 -0.87
CA GLN A 228 -20.57 -7.81 -1.78
C GLN A 228 -20.75 -6.70 -2.83
N GLU A 229 -20.53 -5.45 -2.43
CA GLU A 229 -20.55 -4.31 -3.34
C GLU A 229 -19.31 -4.33 -4.26
N PHE A 230 -18.14 -4.61 -3.68
CA PHE A 230 -16.86 -4.58 -4.36
C PHE A 230 -16.71 -5.66 -5.45
N VAL A 231 -17.16 -6.89 -5.22
CA VAL A 231 -16.98 -8.01 -6.18
C VAL A 231 -17.64 -7.77 -7.54
N ASN A 232 -18.64 -6.87 -7.59
CA ASN A 232 -19.36 -6.52 -8.81
C ASN A 232 -18.89 -5.19 -9.43
N THR A 233 -17.93 -4.51 -8.83
CA THR A 233 -17.43 -3.21 -9.29
C THR A 233 -16.12 -3.41 -10.05
N ASP A 234 -15.98 -2.76 -11.22
CA ASP A 234 -14.75 -2.77 -12.02
C ASP A 234 -13.98 -1.45 -11.85
N ALA A 235 -12.71 -1.56 -11.44
CA ALA A 235 -11.79 -0.42 -11.26
C ALA A 235 -10.90 -0.16 -12.49
N GLY A 236 -11.17 -0.82 -13.62
CA GLY A 236 -10.32 -0.81 -14.82
C GLY A 236 -9.43 -2.05 -14.94
N TYR A 237 -9.42 -2.94 -13.95
CA TYR A 237 -8.65 -4.20 -13.95
C TYR A 237 -9.55 -5.45 -13.93
N GLY A 238 -10.86 -5.26 -14.08
CA GLY A 238 -11.89 -6.29 -14.02
C GLY A 238 -12.71 -6.25 -12.72
N PRO A 239 -13.91 -6.87 -12.72
CA PRO A 239 -14.78 -6.89 -11.55
C PRO A 239 -14.10 -7.50 -10.31
N GLY A 240 -14.19 -6.77 -9.20
CA GLY A 240 -13.64 -7.21 -7.92
C GLY A 240 -12.11 -7.19 -7.87
N VAL A 241 -11.42 -6.39 -8.69
CA VAL A 241 -9.95 -6.24 -8.62
C VAL A 241 -9.56 -4.93 -7.93
N ILE A 242 -8.82 -5.04 -6.81
CA ILE A 242 -8.24 -3.92 -6.06
C ILE A 242 -6.84 -3.68 -6.59
N SER A 243 -6.55 -2.45 -7.01
CA SER A 243 -5.20 -1.99 -7.32
C SER A 243 -4.59 -1.27 -6.11
N ILE A 244 -3.43 -1.72 -5.66
CA ILE A 244 -2.65 -1.06 -4.60
C ILE A 244 -1.35 -0.55 -5.21
N ASN A 245 -1.29 0.77 -5.42
CA ASN A 245 -0.13 1.43 -5.98
C ASN A 245 0.93 1.71 -4.89
N TYR A 246 2.21 1.49 -5.20
CA TYR A 246 3.38 1.96 -4.47
C TYR A 246 4.19 2.83 -5.43
N ASN A 247 4.25 4.13 -5.16
CA ASN A 247 4.98 5.10 -5.96
C ASN A 247 6.01 5.78 -5.05
N GLU A 248 7.28 5.44 -5.22
CA GLU A 248 8.37 5.96 -4.42
C GLU A 248 8.68 7.42 -4.76
N GLU A 249 8.46 7.86 -5.99
CA GLU A 249 8.60 9.28 -6.38
C GLU A 249 7.57 10.15 -5.65
N GLU A 250 6.31 9.71 -5.59
CA GLU A 250 5.26 10.39 -4.81
C GLU A 250 5.55 10.38 -3.30
N ALA A 251 6.27 9.37 -2.82
CA ALA A 251 6.77 9.30 -1.44
C ALA A 251 8.01 10.19 -1.20
N GLY A 252 8.46 10.94 -2.21
CA GLY A 252 9.61 11.83 -2.12
C GLY A 252 10.96 11.11 -2.24
N ASN A 253 10.96 9.82 -2.59
CA ASN A 253 12.16 9.07 -2.94
C ASN A 253 12.37 9.12 -4.46
N SER A 254 13.16 10.08 -4.94
CA SER A 254 13.47 10.25 -6.37
C SER A 254 14.73 9.49 -6.81
N ARG A 255 15.37 8.75 -5.91
CA ARG A 255 16.59 7.98 -6.18
C ARG A 255 16.33 6.50 -5.90
N ASP A 256 16.74 5.63 -6.80
CA ASP A 256 16.61 4.17 -6.65
C ASP A 256 15.17 3.69 -6.42
N HIS A 257 14.23 4.26 -7.17
CA HIS A 257 12.81 4.17 -6.85
C HIS A 257 12.03 3.24 -7.76
N GLY A 258 11.19 2.40 -7.15
CA GLY A 258 10.26 1.52 -7.84
C GLY A 258 8.82 2.05 -7.78
N ASN A 259 8.12 1.98 -8.91
CA ASN A 259 6.71 2.32 -9.03
C ASN A 259 5.92 1.10 -9.50
N TYR A 260 5.21 0.46 -8.57
CA TYR A 260 4.51 -0.79 -8.78
C TYR A 260 3.03 -0.68 -8.40
N THR A 261 2.16 -1.41 -9.10
CA THR A 261 0.77 -1.61 -8.68
C THR A 261 0.50 -3.10 -8.50
N ILE A 262 0.11 -3.48 -7.29
CA ILE A 262 -0.31 -4.84 -6.94
C ILE A 262 -1.79 -5.00 -7.27
N LEU A 263 -2.16 -6.06 -7.96
CA LEU A 263 -3.55 -6.35 -8.34
C LEU A 263 -4.08 -7.56 -7.56
N LEU A 264 -5.17 -7.35 -6.82
CA LEU A 264 -5.80 -8.35 -5.97
C LEU A 264 -7.28 -8.53 -6.30
N LYS A 265 -7.66 -9.73 -6.73
CA LYS A 265 -9.07 -10.06 -6.94
C LYS A 265 -9.70 -10.56 -5.65
N VAL A 266 -10.82 -9.95 -5.27
CA VAL A 266 -11.67 -10.41 -4.17
C VAL A 266 -12.87 -11.13 -4.75
N GLU A 267 -13.18 -12.29 -4.20
CA GLU A 267 -14.35 -13.09 -4.53
C GLU A 267 -15.13 -13.37 -3.24
N TRP A 268 -16.46 -13.45 -3.36
CA TRP A 268 -17.36 -13.66 -2.22
C TRP A 268 -18.32 -14.79 -2.50
N LYS A 269 -18.43 -15.69 -1.53
CA LYS A 269 -19.46 -16.71 -1.49
C LYS A 269 -20.24 -16.53 -0.20
N GLN A 270 -21.43 -15.97 -0.31
CA GLN A 270 -22.36 -15.85 0.81
C GLN A 270 -22.58 -17.23 1.45
N ALA A 271 -22.55 -17.29 2.78
CA ALA A 271 -22.91 -18.53 3.45
C ALA A 271 -24.34 -18.86 3.04
N SER A 272 -24.57 -20.07 2.50
CA SER A 272 -25.93 -20.56 2.27
C SER A 272 -26.61 -20.55 3.61
N GLY A 273 -27.45 -19.54 3.85
CA GLY A 273 -28.17 -19.40 5.11
C GLY A 273 -28.85 -20.73 5.36
N ASN A 274 -28.40 -21.46 6.37
CA ASN A 274 -29.10 -22.65 6.78
C ASN A 274 -30.41 -22.15 7.38
N SER A 275 -31.42 -22.02 6.51
CA SER A 275 -32.82 -22.01 6.84
C SER A 275 -33.08 -23.25 7.69
N GLY A 276 -33.03 -23.09 9.01
CA GLY A 276 -33.21 -24.17 9.97
C GLY A 276 -31.89 -24.80 10.41
N TYR A 277 -31.22 -24.17 11.38
CA TYR A 277 -30.82 -24.96 12.53
C TYR A 277 -32.13 -25.46 13.15
N VAL A 278 -32.64 -26.61 12.68
CA VAL A 278 -33.59 -27.40 13.46
C VAL A 278 -32.76 -27.87 14.64
N PRO A 279 -32.97 -27.34 15.87
CA PRO A 279 -32.27 -27.89 17.02
C PRO A 279 -32.53 -29.39 17.01
N PRO A 280 -31.49 -30.24 17.21
CA PRO A 280 -31.72 -31.67 17.31
C PRO A 280 -32.87 -31.88 18.30
N PRO A 281 -33.89 -32.69 17.95
CA PRO A 281 -35.06 -32.88 18.81
C PRO A 281 -34.55 -33.18 20.20
N ALA A 282 -34.97 -32.37 21.18
CA ALA A 282 -34.53 -32.50 22.56
C ALA A 282 -34.66 -33.98 22.93
N THR A 283 -33.53 -34.66 23.08
CA THR A 283 -33.49 -36.02 23.57
C THR A 283 -34.03 -35.94 24.98
N GLY A 284 -35.29 -36.34 25.13
CA GLY A 284 -35.94 -36.47 26.42
C GLY A 284 -35.02 -37.27 27.32
N SER A 285 -34.47 -36.60 28.32
CA SER A 285 -33.81 -37.23 29.44
C SER A 285 -34.85 -38.10 30.14
N ASN A 286 -34.80 -39.39 29.85
CA ASN A 286 -35.43 -40.43 30.65
C ASN A 286 -34.45 -41.58 30.75
N GLY A 287 -34.12 -41.97 31.97
CA GLY A 287 -33.67 -43.33 32.26
C GLY A 287 -32.17 -43.55 32.35
N ASN A 288 -31.63 -43.18 33.51
CA ASN A 288 -30.65 -43.96 34.27
C ASN A 288 -30.44 -45.42 33.79
N THR A 289 -29.24 -45.77 33.33
CA THR A 289 -28.62 -47.08 33.58
C THR A 289 -27.11 -46.96 33.46
N SER A 290 -26.45 -47.32 34.56
CA SER A 290 -25.01 -47.50 34.69
C SER A 290 -24.53 -48.63 33.77
N THR A 291 -23.59 -48.33 32.88
CA THR A 291 -22.71 -49.36 32.29
C THR A 291 -21.27 -48.87 32.25
N ALA A 292 -20.39 -49.83 32.50
CA ALA A 292 -19.05 -49.70 33.01
C ALA A 292 -18.06 -48.94 32.11
N SER A 293 -17.14 -48.25 32.76
CA SER A 293 -15.95 -47.63 32.19
C SER A 293 -15.11 -48.67 31.43
N ALA A 294 -14.97 -48.49 30.12
CA ALA A 294 -13.95 -49.16 29.33
C ALA A 294 -12.55 -48.58 29.68
N PRO A 295 -11.50 -49.41 29.77
CA PRO A 295 -10.16 -48.94 30.06
C PRO A 295 -9.58 -48.12 28.90
N PRO A 296 -8.68 -47.16 29.19
CA PRO A 296 -8.06 -46.32 28.18
C PRO A 296 -7.22 -47.16 27.19
N PRO A 297 -7.19 -46.79 25.90
CA PRO A 297 -6.31 -47.42 24.93
C PRO A 297 -4.84 -47.21 25.33
N PRO A 298 -3.95 -48.20 25.08
CA PRO A 298 -2.53 -48.06 25.37
C PRO A 298 -1.90 -46.92 24.54
N PRO A 299 -0.90 -46.22 25.10
CA PRO A 299 -0.21 -45.14 24.39
C PRO A 299 0.47 -45.68 23.12
N ALA A 300 0.30 -44.96 22.03
CA ALA A 300 0.95 -45.26 20.76
C ALA A 300 2.48 -45.24 20.94
N SER A 301 3.08 -46.38 20.61
CA SER A 301 4.53 -46.58 20.52
C SER A 301 5.18 -45.54 19.60
N SER A 302 6.10 -44.77 20.15
CA SER A 302 7.04 -43.94 19.42
C SER A 302 8.01 -44.83 18.65
N ASN A 303 7.81 -44.96 17.33
CA ASN A 303 8.81 -45.51 16.43
C ASN A 303 9.97 -44.53 16.29
N THR A 304 11.02 -44.73 17.08
CA THR A 304 12.36 -44.24 16.81
C THR A 304 12.93 -45.01 15.62
N GLY A 305 12.70 -44.48 14.42
CA GLY A 305 13.38 -44.92 13.20
C GLY A 305 14.89 -44.70 13.33
N SER A 306 15.60 -45.79 13.58
CA SER A 306 17.05 -45.89 13.45
C SER A 306 17.49 -45.46 12.05
N THR A 307 18.25 -44.37 11.97
CA THR A 307 18.96 -43.96 10.76
C THR A 307 20.09 -44.95 10.50
N ARG A 308 19.82 -45.96 9.67
CA ARG A 308 20.86 -46.80 9.09
C ARG A 308 21.63 -45.95 8.08
N ALA A 309 22.91 -45.70 8.36
CA ALA A 309 23.83 -45.06 7.44
C ALA A 309 23.85 -45.82 6.10
N VAL A 310 23.52 -45.11 5.02
CA VAL A 310 23.74 -45.56 3.65
C VAL A 310 25.22 -45.36 3.34
N PRO A 311 25.97 -46.39 2.92
CA PRO A 311 27.35 -46.21 2.49
C PRO A 311 27.40 -45.37 1.20
N PRO A 312 28.44 -44.55 1.00
CA PRO A 312 28.57 -43.75 -0.21
C PRO A 312 28.67 -44.67 -1.45
N PRO A 313 28.10 -44.27 -2.60
CA PRO A 313 28.25 -45.00 -3.84
C PRO A 313 29.73 -45.07 -4.24
N PRO A 314 30.20 -46.20 -4.81
CA PRO A 314 31.58 -46.34 -5.25
C PRO A 314 31.91 -45.35 -6.36
N ALA A 315 33.09 -44.73 -6.26
CA ALA A 315 33.66 -43.87 -7.29
C ALA A 315 33.73 -44.64 -8.62
N SER A 316 33.02 -44.18 -9.65
CA SER A 316 33.21 -44.69 -11.00
C SER A 316 34.50 -44.12 -11.57
N SER A 317 35.56 -44.93 -11.59
CA SER A 317 36.76 -44.68 -12.37
C SER A 317 36.44 -44.86 -13.85
N ASN A 318 36.17 -43.75 -14.54
CA ASN A 318 36.15 -43.70 -16.00
C ASN A 318 37.56 -43.36 -16.50
N THR A 319 38.40 -44.40 -16.59
CA THR A 319 39.58 -44.42 -17.45
C THR A 319 39.14 -44.63 -18.89
N GLY A 320 39.35 -43.65 -19.77
CA GLY A 320 39.14 -43.87 -21.20
C GLY A 320 39.20 -42.64 -22.09
N SER A 321 40.36 -42.48 -22.75
CA SER A 321 40.55 -41.88 -24.08
C SER A 321 40.59 -40.34 -24.18
N THR A 322 41.81 -39.82 -24.02
CA THR A 322 42.26 -38.56 -24.62
C THR A 322 42.32 -38.72 -26.15
N ARG A 323 41.27 -38.26 -26.85
CA ARG A 323 41.38 -38.00 -28.29
C ARG A 323 41.83 -36.56 -28.49
N ALA A 324 43.06 -36.41 -28.98
CA ALA A 324 43.68 -35.14 -29.34
C ALA A 324 42.78 -34.36 -30.32
N VAL A 325 42.42 -33.14 -29.92
CA VAL A 325 41.84 -32.14 -30.83
C VAL A 325 43.02 -31.48 -31.56
N PRO A 326 43.06 -31.49 -32.90
CA PRO A 326 44.11 -30.79 -33.64
C PRO A 326 43.97 -29.26 -33.48
N PRO A 327 45.09 -28.51 -33.44
CA PRO A 327 45.06 -27.06 -33.35
C PRO A 327 44.39 -26.45 -34.59
N PRO A 328 43.69 -25.31 -34.46
CA PRO A 328 43.12 -24.61 -35.61
C PRO A 328 44.25 -24.14 -36.55
N PRO A 329 44.03 -24.20 -37.88
CA PRO A 329 45.04 -23.78 -38.85
C PRO A 329 45.32 -22.27 -38.76
N ALA A 330 46.60 -21.93 -38.83
CA ALA A 330 47.11 -20.58 -38.92
C ALA A 330 46.50 -19.86 -40.12
N ASN A 331 45.67 -18.85 -39.85
CA ASN A 331 45.16 -17.98 -40.90
C ASN A 331 46.25 -16.97 -41.26
N THR A 332 46.82 -17.18 -42.44
CA THR A 332 47.84 -16.33 -43.05
C THR A 332 47.15 -15.23 -43.85
N GLY A 333 47.45 -13.98 -43.46
CA GLY A 333 47.53 -12.85 -44.38
C GLY A 333 46.24 -12.24 -44.90
N ILE A 334 45.86 -11.10 -44.34
CA ILE A 334 45.49 -9.94 -45.17
C ILE A 334 46.24 -8.72 -44.63
N ARG A 335 47.11 -8.18 -45.49
CA ARG A 335 47.70 -6.85 -45.39
C ARG A 335 46.63 -5.83 -45.78
N SER A 336 46.43 -4.81 -44.96
CA SER A 336 46.07 -3.49 -45.45
C SER A 336 46.64 -2.42 -44.53
N SER A 337 47.35 -1.52 -45.18
CA SER A 337 48.20 -0.44 -44.73
C SER A 337 47.44 0.81 -44.26
N ALA A 338 48.14 1.61 -43.45
CA ALA A 338 47.97 3.04 -43.18
C ALA A 338 46.77 3.42 -42.27
N ALA A 339 46.83 4.38 -41.35
CA ALA A 339 47.77 5.47 -41.17
C ALA A 339 47.93 5.82 -39.67
N ALA A 340 49.07 6.43 -39.38
CA ALA A 340 49.50 6.90 -38.07
C ALA A 340 48.57 7.98 -37.49
N ASN A 341 48.31 7.90 -36.18
CA ASN A 341 48.24 9.08 -35.33
C ASN A 341 48.69 8.69 -33.92
N ALA A 342 49.93 9.04 -33.62
CA ALA A 342 50.53 8.96 -32.31
C ALA A 342 50.02 10.15 -31.48
N ALA A 343 49.14 9.88 -30.51
CA ALA A 343 48.86 10.80 -29.42
C ALA A 343 49.52 10.26 -28.14
N THR A 344 50.45 11.06 -27.64
CA THR A 344 51.28 10.84 -26.46
C THR A 344 50.47 10.51 -25.21
N LYS A 345 50.85 9.40 -24.57
CA LYS A 345 50.39 8.94 -23.26
C LYS A 345 50.95 9.88 -22.18
N ALA A 346 50.15 10.83 -21.72
CA ALA A 346 50.50 11.68 -20.58
C ALA A 346 50.33 10.91 -19.27
N THR A 347 51.42 10.81 -18.51
CA THR A 347 51.48 10.29 -17.15
C THR A 347 50.62 11.17 -16.22
N PRO A 348 49.75 10.60 -15.36
CA PRO A 348 49.03 11.39 -14.37
C PRO A 348 50.01 11.91 -13.31
N PRO A 349 49.89 13.18 -12.87
CA PRO A 349 50.70 13.70 -11.77
C PRO A 349 50.32 13.02 -10.46
N ALA A 350 51.34 12.80 -9.61
CA ALA A 350 51.19 12.28 -8.26
C ALA A 350 50.24 13.15 -7.42
N PRO A 351 49.47 12.56 -6.47
CA PRO A 351 48.59 13.32 -5.60
C PRO A 351 49.42 14.24 -4.68
N VAL A 352 49.15 15.54 -4.79
CA VAL A 352 49.67 16.58 -3.89
C VAL A 352 49.04 16.37 -2.51
N ALA A 353 49.88 16.21 -1.50
CA ALA A 353 49.46 16.15 -0.11
C ALA A 353 48.81 17.49 0.29
N VAL A 354 47.53 17.44 0.68
CA VAL A 354 46.83 18.57 1.29
C VAL A 354 47.26 18.65 2.75
N THR A 355 48.17 19.58 3.04
CA THR A 355 48.49 20.00 4.41
C THR A 355 47.30 20.75 4.99
N LYS A 356 46.77 20.21 6.08
CA LYS A 356 45.67 20.76 6.88
C LYS A 356 46.16 22.05 7.56
N THR A 357 45.72 23.20 7.08
CA THR A 357 45.96 24.49 7.73
C THR A 357 45.18 24.58 9.03
N ALA A 358 45.90 24.85 10.12
CA ALA A 358 45.35 25.09 11.44
C ALA A 358 44.53 26.39 11.47
N ALA A 359 43.36 26.34 12.09
CA ALA A 359 42.57 27.52 12.42
C ALA A 359 43.20 28.29 13.61
N PRO A 360 43.09 29.62 13.65
CA PRO A 360 43.66 30.42 14.73
C PRO A 360 42.89 30.27 16.03
N ALA A 361 43.66 30.25 17.13
CA ALA A 361 43.19 30.23 18.49
C ALA A 361 42.36 31.47 18.84
N ASN A 362 41.28 31.26 19.60
CA ASN A 362 40.53 32.32 20.26
C ASN A 362 40.58 32.06 21.78
N PRO A 363 40.95 33.04 22.63
CA PRO A 363 41.25 32.81 24.04
C PRO A 363 40.01 32.99 24.94
N GLY A 364 39.87 32.09 25.92
CA GLY A 364 39.39 32.40 27.26
C GLY A 364 37.87 32.60 27.48
N LEU A 365 37.25 31.66 28.20
CA LEU A 365 36.71 31.92 29.55
C LEU A 365 36.33 30.58 30.22
N VAL A 366 37.08 30.22 31.26
CA VAL A 366 36.75 29.10 32.14
C VAL A 366 35.87 29.63 33.27
N ARG A 367 34.65 29.13 33.40
CA ARG A 367 33.88 29.18 34.65
C ARG A 367 33.56 27.76 35.10
N SER A 368 34.22 27.36 36.18
CA SER A 368 33.92 26.17 36.97
C SER A 368 32.55 26.31 37.63
N ILE A 369 31.65 25.34 37.45
CA ILE A 369 30.42 25.21 38.25
C ILE A 369 30.62 24.02 39.19
N ALA A 370 30.55 24.32 40.49
CA ALA A 370 30.62 23.37 41.59
C ALA A 370 29.37 22.47 41.63
N PRO A 371 29.45 21.27 42.23
CA PRO A 371 28.31 20.37 42.38
C PRO A 371 27.30 20.90 43.40
N ALA A 372 26.01 20.82 43.05
CA ALA A 372 24.91 21.22 43.91
C ALA A 372 24.68 20.23 45.08
N PRO A 373 24.27 20.71 46.26
CA PRO A 373 24.09 19.90 47.47
C PRO A 373 22.80 19.08 47.45
N ALA A 374 22.86 17.91 48.08
CA ALA A 374 21.70 17.10 48.44
C ALA A 374 20.83 17.82 49.48
N GLY A 375 19.52 17.87 49.25
CA GLY A 375 18.60 18.47 50.21
C GLY A 375 17.11 18.23 49.94
N ALA A 376 16.48 17.58 50.92
CA ALA A 376 15.09 17.64 51.37
C ALA A 376 13.99 16.89 50.57
N ALA A 377 13.34 15.97 51.31
CA ALA A 377 12.14 15.23 50.96
C ALA A 377 10.88 16.12 50.92
N PRO A 378 9.90 15.82 50.03
CA PRO A 378 8.62 16.51 50.03
C PRO A 378 7.67 15.97 51.12
N SER A 379 7.04 16.90 51.84
CA SER A 379 6.04 16.63 52.89
C SER A 379 4.73 16.09 52.32
N ALA A 380 4.10 15.19 53.07
CA ALA A 380 2.77 14.64 52.81
C ALA A 380 1.69 15.75 52.77
N GLY A 381 1.05 15.90 51.61
CA GLY A 381 -0.15 16.71 51.43
C GLY A 381 -1.40 15.95 51.91
N ALA A 382 -2.29 16.68 52.58
CA ALA A 382 -3.53 16.21 53.16
C ALA A 382 -4.52 15.61 52.15
N PRO A 383 -5.44 14.71 52.57
CA PRO A 383 -6.42 14.09 51.70
C PRO A 383 -7.54 15.08 51.29
N PRO A 384 -8.07 14.98 50.05
CA PRO A 384 -9.16 15.84 49.61
C PRO A 384 -10.47 15.48 50.30
N THR A 385 -11.19 16.53 50.68
CA THR A 385 -12.51 16.50 51.32
C THR A 385 -13.58 15.97 50.36
N GLU A 386 -14.37 15.02 50.87
CA GLU A 386 -15.51 14.38 50.24
C GLU A 386 -16.65 15.39 50.00
N VAL A 387 -16.97 15.68 48.74
CA VAL A 387 -18.16 16.46 48.36
C VAL A 387 -19.31 15.51 48.06
N LYS A 388 -20.29 15.46 48.96
CA LYS A 388 -21.59 14.81 48.75
C LYS A 388 -22.41 15.62 47.73
N ALA A 389 -22.83 14.96 46.65
CA ALA A 389 -23.84 15.49 45.74
C ALA A 389 -25.03 14.52 45.65
N ASN A 390 -26.09 14.83 46.40
CA ASN A 390 -27.46 14.38 46.13
C ASN A 390 -28.25 15.62 45.71
N THR A 391 -28.88 15.60 44.53
CA THR A 391 -30.27 16.03 44.21
C THR A 391 -30.47 15.99 42.68
N PRO A 392 -31.54 15.37 42.15
CA PRO A 392 -31.77 15.25 40.71
C PRO A 392 -32.42 16.51 40.13
N VAL A 393 -31.86 17.05 39.04
CA VAL A 393 -32.49 18.13 38.27
C VAL A 393 -33.40 17.53 37.19
N ARG A 394 -34.68 17.89 37.28
CA ARG A 394 -35.75 17.63 36.30
C ARG A 394 -35.34 18.02 34.87
N ALA A 395 -35.44 17.07 33.94
CA ALA A 395 -35.50 17.34 32.51
C ALA A 395 -36.91 17.87 32.16
N ALA A 396 -37.02 19.18 31.93
CA ALA A 396 -38.16 19.77 31.24
C ALA A 396 -37.67 20.94 30.38
N ASN A 397 -38.14 20.99 29.13
CA ASN A 397 -37.96 22.05 28.12
C ASN A 397 -36.79 21.93 27.14
N LEU A 398 -36.79 20.86 26.35
CA LEU A 398 -36.02 20.76 25.09
C LEU A 398 -36.88 20.40 23.86
N ASN A 399 -38.20 20.69 23.92
CA ASN A 399 -39.18 20.29 22.89
C ASN A 399 -39.97 21.46 22.24
N LYS A 400 -39.37 22.66 22.11
CA LYS A 400 -40.06 23.81 21.49
C LYS A 400 -39.27 24.64 20.47
N LEU A 401 -38.29 24.04 19.79
CA LEU A 401 -37.73 24.60 18.56
C LEU A 401 -37.50 23.43 17.60
N ASN A 402 -38.45 23.23 16.67
CA ASN A 402 -38.28 22.60 15.35
C ASN A 402 -39.66 22.19 14.82
N ASN A 403 -40.49 23.17 14.44
CA ASN A 403 -41.57 22.93 13.48
C ASN A 403 -42.02 24.26 12.87
N THR A 404 -41.26 24.72 11.89
CA THR A 404 -41.73 25.73 10.94
C THR A 404 -41.19 25.33 9.58
N THR A 405 -41.91 24.41 8.93
CA THR A 405 -41.62 23.98 7.56
C THR A 405 -42.07 25.08 6.62
N LEU A 406 -41.17 25.98 6.27
CA LEU A 406 -41.35 26.83 5.09
C LEU A 406 -41.19 25.96 3.83
N PRO A 407 -41.95 26.22 2.75
CA PRO A 407 -41.82 25.46 1.52
C PRO A 407 -40.40 25.63 0.96
N VAL A 408 -39.67 24.51 0.87
CA VAL A 408 -38.38 24.45 0.17
C VAL A 408 -38.68 24.71 -1.31
N ARG A 409 -38.44 25.95 -1.76
CA ARG A 409 -38.26 26.22 -3.19
C ARG A 409 -37.13 25.32 -3.66
N ALA A 410 -37.37 24.54 -4.71
CA ALA A 410 -36.30 23.84 -5.42
C ALA A 410 -35.19 24.85 -5.71
N ALA A 411 -34.02 24.66 -5.11
CA ALA A 411 -32.85 25.46 -5.42
C ALA A 411 -32.62 25.32 -6.92
N ALA A 412 -32.64 26.44 -7.64
CA ALA A 412 -32.32 26.45 -9.07
C ALA A 412 -30.99 25.70 -9.24
N ALA A 413 -30.95 24.74 -10.16
CA ALA A 413 -29.74 24.01 -10.47
C ALA A 413 -28.66 25.05 -10.81
N GLY A 414 -27.67 25.20 -9.94
CA GLY A 414 -26.57 26.13 -10.18
C GLY A 414 -25.83 25.76 -11.47
N PRO A 415 -25.05 26.69 -12.05
CA PRO A 415 -24.18 26.41 -13.18
C PRO A 415 -23.40 25.09 -13.02
N SER A 416 -23.27 24.34 -14.12
CA SER A 416 -22.41 23.16 -14.18
C SER A 416 -20.95 23.55 -14.00
N ILE A 417 -20.17 22.69 -13.33
CA ILE A 417 -18.69 22.83 -13.22
C ILE A 417 -17.99 22.64 -14.58
N VAL A 418 -18.67 22.00 -15.55
CA VAL A 418 -18.16 21.80 -16.92
C VAL A 418 -18.03 23.15 -17.63
N GLY A 419 -16.90 23.38 -18.27
CA GLY A 419 -16.62 24.61 -19.02
C GLY A 419 -15.18 25.07 -18.91
N LYS A 420 -14.93 26.28 -19.42
CA LYS A 420 -13.63 26.93 -19.38
C LYS A 420 -13.53 27.84 -18.15
N TRP A 421 -12.39 27.75 -17.49
CA TRP A 421 -12.06 28.42 -16.25
C TRP A 421 -10.77 29.18 -16.43
N GLU A 422 -10.73 30.43 -15.98
CA GLU A 422 -9.51 31.24 -15.99
C GLU A 422 -9.29 31.78 -14.58
N GLY A 423 -8.03 31.88 -14.16
CA GLY A 423 -7.71 32.57 -12.93
C GLY A 423 -6.23 32.73 -12.71
N ILE A 424 -5.91 33.28 -11.55
CA ILE A 424 -4.56 33.63 -11.17
C ILE A 424 -4.07 32.61 -10.14
N GLN A 425 -3.01 31.89 -10.48
CA GLN A 425 -2.27 31.09 -9.52
C GLN A 425 -1.20 31.98 -8.89
N SER A 426 -1.20 32.10 -7.57
CA SER A 426 -0.07 32.70 -6.86
C SER A 426 0.94 31.61 -6.53
N ASN A 427 2.13 31.68 -7.11
CA ASN A 427 3.27 30.84 -6.76
C ASN A 427 4.45 31.70 -6.28
N ASP A 428 5.56 31.06 -5.87
CA ASP A 428 6.76 31.74 -5.37
C ASP A 428 7.45 32.63 -6.41
N LEU A 429 7.07 32.52 -7.69
CA LEU A 429 7.57 33.31 -8.82
C LEU A 429 6.61 34.44 -9.22
N GLY A 430 5.49 34.60 -8.51
CA GLY A 430 4.48 35.63 -8.75
C GLY A 430 3.15 35.07 -9.29
N PRO A 431 2.20 35.97 -9.60
CA PRO A 431 0.92 35.58 -10.19
C PRO A 431 1.10 35.09 -11.63
N ASP A 432 0.62 33.88 -11.93
CA ASP A 432 0.57 33.33 -13.29
C ASP A 432 -0.88 33.06 -13.71
N ASN A 433 -1.18 33.29 -14.99
CA ASN A 433 -2.51 33.05 -15.55
C ASN A 433 -2.63 31.60 -15.97
N VAL A 434 -3.56 30.88 -15.34
CA VAL A 434 -3.85 29.49 -15.63
C VAL A 434 -5.25 29.34 -16.19
N GLN A 435 -5.36 28.48 -17.21
CA GLN A 435 -6.63 28.14 -17.85
C GLN A 435 -6.91 26.66 -17.67
N PHE A 436 -8.12 26.33 -17.22
CA PHE A 436 -8.61 24.96 -17.12
C PHE A 436 -9.83 24.78 -18.00
N GLU A 437 -9.96 23.60 -18.60
CA GLU A 437 -11.16 23.20 -19.34
C GLU A 437 -11.66 21.88 -18.74
N MET A 438 -12.82 21.94 -18.07
CA MET A 438 -13.48 20.80 -17.44
C MET A 438 -14.48 20.21 -18.43
N LEU A 439 -14.38 18.91 -18.73
CA LEU A 439 -15.21 18.20 -19.70
C LEU A 439 -16.28 17.35 -19.00
N GLU A 440 -17.40 17.09 -19.68
CA GLU A 440 -18.48 16.24 -19.14
C GLU A 440 -18.03 14.80 -18.83
N SER A 441 -16.95 14.34 -19.47
CA SER A 441 -16.34 13.02 -19.24
C SER A 441 -15.69 12.87 -17.86
N GLY A 442 -15.57 13.96 -17.08
CA GLY A 442 -14.77 13.97 -15.85
C GLY A 442 -13.27 14.17 -16.12
N GLU A 443 -12.89 14.54 -17.34
CA GLU A 443 -11.52 14.95 -17.67
C GLU A 443 -11.34 16.46 -17.55
N PHE A 444 -10.11 16.89 -17.26
CA PHE A 444 -9.73 18.30 -17.36
C PHE A 444 -8.46 18.50 -18.16
N ILE A 445 -8.35 19.67 -18.78
CA ILE A 445 -7.19 20.10 -19.58
C ILE A 445 -6.61 21.37 -18.97
N ILE A 446 -5.30 21.41 -18.76
CA ILE A 446 -4.56 22.62 -18.35
C ILE A 446 -3.99 23.26 -19.61
N ARG A 447 -4.18 24.57 -19.76
CA ARG A 447 -3.62 25.37 -20.84
C ARG A 447 -2.76 26.51 -20.29
N SER A 448 -1.67 26.80 -21.00
CA SER A 448 -0.89 28.02 -20.78
C SER A 448 -1.68 29.27 -21.16
N ALA A 449 -1.23 30.45 -20.75
CA ALA A 449 -1.80 31.73 -21.16
C ALA A 449 -1.87 31.93 -22.69
N LYS A 450 -1.05 31.21 -23.47
CA LYS A 450 -1.05 31.22 -24.94
C LYS A 450 -1.98 30.15 -25.56
N GLY A 451 -2.76 29.42 -24.75
CA GLY A 451 -3.72 28.40 -25.18
C GLY A 451 -3.14 27.00 -25.43
N ALA A 452 -1.81 26.83 -25.38
CA ALA A 452 -1.17 25.53 -25.55
C ALA A 452 -1.50 24.60 -24.37
N VAL A 453 -1.80 23.33 -24.67
CA VAL A 453 -2.09 22.31 -23.64
C VAL A 453 -0.81 21.95 -22.90
N THR A 454 -0.80 22.17 -21.60
CA THR A 454 0.36 21.91 -20.72
C THR A 454 0.14 20.73 -19.79
N GLY A 455 -1.08 20.21 -19.68
CA GLY A 455 -1.38 19.00 -18.91
C GLY A 455 -2.81 18.51 -19.10
N LYS A 456 -3.08 17.29 -18.65
CA LYS A 456 -4.41 16.67 -18.66
C LYS A 456 -4.59 15.75 -17.46
N GLY A 457 -5.83 15.52 -17.04
CA GLY A 457 -6.14 14.61 -15.95
C GLY A 457 -7.63 14.34 -15.80
N THR A 458 -8.01 13.78 -14.67
CA THR A 458 -9.40 13.52 -14.28
C THR A 458 -9.78 14.32 -13.05
N TYR A 459 -11.06 14.63 -12.92
CA TYR A 459 -11.62 15.34 -11.78
C TYR A 459 -12.90 14.67 -11.27
N SER A 460 -13.21 14.93 -10.01
CA SER A 460 -14.45 14.53 -9.36
C SER A 460 -14.98 15.67 -8.49
N LEU A 461 -16.30 15.80 -8.42
CA LEU A 461 -16.99 16.77 -7.58
C LEU A 461 -17.89 16.02 -6.59
N LYS A 462 -17.68 16.25 -5.29
CA LYS A 462 -18.48 15.66 -4.21
C LYS A 462 -19.10 16.75 -3.36
N GLY A 463 -20.36 17.06 -3.64
CA GLY A 463 -21.01 18.26 -3.11
C GLY A 463 -20.30 19.51 -3.64
N ASN A 464 -19.83 20.37 -2.74
CA ASN A 464 -19.03 21.54 -3.12
C ASN A 464 -17.52 21.24 -3.16
N ASN A 465 -17.07 20.01 -2.84
CA ASN A 465 -15.64 19.70 -2.81
C ASN A 465 -15.18 19.16 -4.17
N PHE A 466 -14.17 19.81 -4.74
CA PHE A 466 -13.54 19.46 -6.01
C PHE A 466 -12.22 18.74 -5.76
N TYR A 467 -11.97 17.66 -6.50
CA TYR A 467 -10.71 16.92 -6.49
C TYR A 467 -10.28 16.63 -7.91
N ALA A 468 -9.01 16.82 -8.25
CA ALA A 468 -8.51 16.47 -9.58
C ALA A 468 -7.07 15.98 -9.51
N THR A 469 -6.71 15.07 -10.41
CA THR A 469 -5.34 14.56 -10.55
C THR A 469 -5.01 14.47 -12.03
N GLY A 470 -3.84 14.95 -12.44
CA GLY A 470 -3.40 14.94 -13.83
C GLY A 470 -1.90 15.00 -13.97
N THR A 471 -1.39 14.92 -15.20
CA THR A 471 0.04 14.97 -15.51
C THR A 471 0.35 16.24 -16.29
N GLN A 472 1.38 16.97 -15.85
CA GLN A 472 1.92 18.11 -16.59
C GLN A 472 2.91 17.61 -17.65
N PHE A 473 2.71 17.98 -18.91
CA PHE A 473 3.46 17.39 -20.03
C PHE A 473 4.94 17.80 -20.06
N SER A 474 5.27 19.02 -19.64
CA SER A 474 6.65 19.51 -19.67
C SER A 474 7.54 18.85 -18.63
N SER A 475 7.02 18.63 -17.42
CA SER A 475 7.76 18.02 -16.31
C SER A 475 7.52 16.53 -16.17
N LYS A 476 6.45 15.99 -16.80
CA LYS A 476 5.89 14.66 -16.56
C LYS A 476 5.46 14.41 -15.11
N GLU A 477 5.36 15.47 -14.30
CA GLU A 477 4.93 15.36 -12.91
C GLU A 477 3.41 15.16 -12.83
N THR A 478 2.99 14.27 -11.94
CA THR A 478 1.59 14.16 -11.53
C THR A 478 1.27 15.29 -10.55
N VAL A 479 0.26 16.07 -10.87
CA VAL A 479 -0.27 17.17 -10.05
C VAL A 479 -1.66 16.78 -9.53
N SER A 480 -1.87 17.00 -8.23
CA SER A 480 -3.17 16.81 -7.59
C SER A 480 -3.69 18.14 -7.04
N PHE A 481 -4.97 18.38 -7.25
CA PHE A 481 -5.70 19.59 -6.89
C PHE A 481 -6.86 19.22 -5.96
N ALA A 482 -7.05 20.01 -4.92
CA ALA A 482 -8.26 19.95 -4.10
C ALA A 482 -8.85 21.36 -3.98
N GLY A 483 -10.17 21.48 -3.95
CA GLY A 483 -10.81 22.78 -4.03
C GLY A 483 -12.25 22.77 -3.58
N THR A 484 -12.87 23.95 -3.66
CA THR A 484 -14.30 24.12 -3.43
C THR A 484 -14.95 24.80 -4.63
N TYR A 485 -16.01 24.20 -5.15
CA TYR A 485 -16.88 24.76 -6.16
C TYR A 485 -18.11 25.38 -5.49
N ASP A 486 -18.30 26.68 -5.69
CA ASP A 486 -19.52 27.37 -5.30
C ASP A 486 -20.43 27.51 -6.52
N ALA A 487 -21.45 26.64 -6.57
CA ALA A 487 -22.43 26.64 -7.64
C ALA A 487 -23.30 27.91 -7.66
N ALA A 488 -23.41 28.68 -6.57
CA ALA A 488 -24.20 29.91 -6.56
C ALA A 488 -23.48 31.04 -7.29
N THR A 489 -22.16 31.12 -7.14
CA THR A 489 -21.33 32.18 -7.72
C THR A 489 -20.62 31.74 -9.00
N GLY A 490 -20.60 30.43 -9.30
CA GLY A 490 -19.84 29.88 -10.41
C GLY A 490 -18.33 30.06 -10.22
N GLN A 491 -17.86 30.06 -8.96
CA GLN A 491 -16.45 30.20 -8.61
C GLN A 491 -15.86 28.85 -8.19
N LEU A 492 -14.63 28.58 -8.64
CA LEU A 492 -13.87 27.40 -8.29
C LEU A 492 -12.59 27.83 -7.58
N SER A 493 -12.51 27.59 -6.27
CA SER A 493 -11.29 27.80 -5.49
C SER A 493 -10.45 26.53 -5.53
N VAL A 494 -9.20 26.61 -5.98
CA VAL A 494 -8.31 25.45 -6.12
C VAL A 494 -7.06 25.64 -5.27
N ASN A 495 -6.68 24.57 -4.56
CA ASN A 495 -5.48 24.47 -3.77
C ASN A 495 -4.59 23.36 -4.36
N ALA A 496 -3.41 23.73 -4.84
CA ALA A 496 -2.43 22.83 -5.45
C ALA A 496 -1.34 22.40 -4.45
N GLY A 497 -1.70 22.23 -3.18
CA GLY A 497 -0.76 21.84 -2.12
C GLY A 497 0.30 22.90 -1.85
N SER A 498 1.56 22.49 -1.73
CA SER A 498 2.69 23.39 -1.46
C SER A 498 3.02 24.35 -2.61
N LYS A 499 2.46 24.13 -3.81
CA LYS A 499 2.73 24.94 -5.01
C LYS A 499 1.77 26.13 -5.20
N GLY A 500 0.95 26.45 -4.19
CA GLY A 500 0.16 27.68 -4.13
C GLY A 500 -1.37 27.51 -4.13
N LYS A 501 -2.07 28.62 -3.92
CA LYS A 501 -3.54 28.73 -3.95
C LYS A 501 -3.97 29.59 -5.14
N GLY A 502 -5.11 29.26 -5.75
CA GLY A 502 -5.69 30.01 -6.86
C GLY A 502 -7.21 30.08 -6.77
N THR A 503 -7.79 31.17 -7.26
CA THR A 503 -9.24 31.28 -7.49
C THR A 503 -9.48 31.36 -8.99
N LEU A 504 -10.34 30.48 -9.49
CA LEU A 504 -10.73 30.40 -10.89
C LEU A 504 -12.17 30.89 -11.03
N VAL A 505 -12.40 31.67 -12.08
CA VAL A 505 -13.72 32.17 -12.46
C VAL A 505 -14.09 31.54 -13.79
N ARG A 506 -15.35 31.13 -13.93
CA ARG A 506 -15.87 30.58 -15.18
C ARG A 506 -15.91 31.69 -16.24
N LYS A 507 -15.43 31.37 -17.45
CA LYS A 507 -15.46 32.30 -18.58
C LYS A 507 -16.76 32.19 -19.38
#